data_AF-A0A2P2DVA2-F1
#
_entry.id   AF-A0A2P2DVA2-F1
#
_cell.length_a   1.000
_cell.length_b   1.000
_cell.length_c   1.000
_cell.angle_alpha   90.00
_cell.angle_beta   90.00
_cell.angle_gamma   90.00
#
_symmetry.space_group_name_H-M   'P 1'
#
loop_
_entity.id
_entity.type
_entity.pdbx_description
1 polymer ?
#
loop_
_entity_poly.entity_id
_entity_poly.type
_entity_poly.pdbx_seq_one_letter_code
_entity_poly.pdbx_strand_id
1 'polypeptide(L)'
;MNQPHSVTASNGVVFNYLILNSNYFFSRDGVGTTTYSGMYPYGRNNTEYLGSSAPSFSPDSSNFFSIEINTGVSLSSTNASYSIVQNCNPSLDEERTFTSSAGSDNTSGLGKVWTYRKKLKVRLIFISGTYDTPTEAGIQTAVNRMKSIYAQDSVKIDLEFTATTVTNSEFQTLANLSDDTGNVTGSLTKMYVSTAAAQSADSLNIYFTANNSQTAGVLGISAGIPGVPGITGTKKSGMVVFIEPHRSSGAAGSSLSTTDQTFMGDTMAHEAGHFLGLFHTNERGGFNSSSSNALNRRDTLTDTPYCLSTRDVNSNGTVDINECSGTGFTNSGASNLMFWAGDGVTAQTQLTGEQGWILRRFPIVY
;
A
#
# COMPACT_ATOMS: atom_id res chain seq x y z
N MET A 1 -14.59 -0.43 -6.58
CA MET A 1 -14.47 0.96 -6.08
C MET A 1 -13.04 1.41 -6.39
N ASN A 2 -12.80 2.63 -6.87
CA ASN A 2 -11.44 3.15 -6.84
C ASN A 2 -11.10 3.34 -5.36
N GLN A 3 -10.05 2.69 -4.87
CA GLN A 3 -9.75 2.74 -3.44
C GLN A 3 -9.59 4.21 -3.00
N PRO A 4 -10.02 4.58 -1.77
CA PRO A 4 -10.10 5.96 -1.30
C PRO A 4 -8.75 6.72 -1.25
N HIS A 5 -7.62 6.04 -1.50
CA HIS A 5 -6.30 6.63 -1.63
C HIS A 5 -5.94 7.04 -3.07
N SER A 6 -6.71 6.60 -4.07
CA SER A 6 -6.63 7.17 -5.41
C SER A 6 -7.32 8.53 -5.39
N VAL A 7 -6.56 9.60 -5.59
CA VAL A 7 -7.15 10.96 -5.69
C VAL A 7 -8.02 11.00 -6.95
N THR A 8 -9.30 10.66 -6.81
CA THR A 8 -10.30 10.77 -7.89
C THR A 8 -10.98 12.13 -7.91
N ALA A 9 -10.38 13.15 -7.30
CA ALA A 9 -10.96 14.48 -7.31
C ALA A 9 -11.11 14.96 -8.77
N SER A 10 -12.35 15.16 -9.18
CA SER A 10 -12.79 15.79 -10.42
C SER A 10 -12.23 17.21 -10.64
N ASN A 11 -11.44 17.73 -9.69
CA ASN A 11 -11.02 19.12 -9.63
C ASN A 11 -9.50 19.34 -9.72
N GLY A 12 -8.69 18.31 -10.00
CA GLY A 12 -7.27 18.50 -10.33
C GLY A 12 -6.43 19.24 -9.28
N VAL A 13 -6.86 19.24 -8.01
CA VAL A 13 -6.11 19.91 -6.95
C VAL A 13 -4.96 19.00 -6.55
N VAL A 14 -3.78 19.32 -7.05
CA VAL A 14 -2.52 18.95 -6.41
C VAL A 14 -2.54 19.54 -5.00
N PHE A 15 -2.41 18.69 -3.99
CA PHE A 15 -2.42 19.16 -2.61
C PHE A 15 -1.03 19.41 -2.00
N ASN A 16 0.07 18.92 -2.57
CA ASN A 16 1.40 19.22 -2.02
C ASN A 16 2.48 19.31 -3.10
N TYR A 17 3.42 20.24 -2.87
CA TYR A 17 4.67 20.31 -3.63
C TYR A 17 5.79 19.70 -2.80
N LEU A 18 6.59 18.91 -3.47
CA LEU A 18 7.93 18.60 -3.02
C LEU A 18 8.89 19.42 -3.86
N ILE A 19 9.85 20.05 -3.20
CA ILE A 19 10.87 20.88 -3.84
C ILE A 19 12.22 20.23 -3.57
N LEU A 20 12.88 19.77 -4.63
CA LEU A 20 14.24 19.23 -4.59
C LEU A 20 15.15 20.15 -5.41
N ASN A 21 16.10 20.80 -4.74
CA ASN A 21 17.08 21.69 -5.39
C ASN A 21 16.42 22.66 -6.40
N SER A 22 15.30 23.27 -5.99
CA SER A 22 14.47 24.22 -6.78
C SER A 22 13.58 23.61 -7.88
N ASN A 23 13.49 22.29 -8.02
CA ASN A 23 12.53 21.63 -8.91
C ASN A 23 11.26 21.26 -8.14
N TYR A 24 10.09 21.63 -8.69
CA TYR A 24 8.78 21.34 -8.11
C TYR A 24 8.24 20.04 -8.67
N PHE A 25 7.76 19.17 -7.78
CA PHE A 25 7.04 17.97 -8.16
C PHE A 25 5.83 17.72 -7.28
N PHE A 26 4.82 17.10 -7.87
CA PHE A 26 3.55 16.85 -7.19
C PHE A 26 3.58 15.47 -6.51
N SER A 27 3.19 15.44 -5.23
CA SER A 27 2.93 14.18 -4.52
C SER A 27 1.66 13.50 -5.05
N ARG A 28 1.64 12.17 -5.00
CA ARG A 28 0.48 11.33 -5.35
C ARG A 28 -0.36 10.93 -4.13
N ASP A 29 0.02 11.42 -2.95
CA ASP A 29 -0.50 10.90 -1.70
C ASP A 29 -1.83 11.57 -1.35
N GLY A 30 -2.78 10.76 -0.86
CA GLY A 30 -4.06 11.27 -0.39
C GLY A 30 -3.88 12.15 0.86
N VAL A 31 -4.26 13.43 0.75
CA VAL A 31 -4.29 14.36 1.89
C VAL A 31 -5.56 14.14 2.70
N GLY A 32 -5.40 13.77 3.96
CA GLY A 32 -6.48 13.74 4.93
C GLY A 32 -6.79 15.15 5.46
N THR A 33 -7.89 15.28 6.21
CA THR A 33 -8.25 16.54 6.88
C THR A 33 -7.30 16.90 8.02
N THR A 34 -6.73 15.90 8.72
CA THR A 34 -5.85 16.12 9.88
C THR A 34 -4.49 15.44 9.74
N THR A 35 -4.36 14.42 8.88
CA THR A 35 -3.10 13.71 8.68
C THR A 35 -2.69 13.59 7.21
N TYR A 36 -1.38 13.70 6.99
CA TYR A 36 -0.73 13.48 5.70
C TYR A 36 0.51 12.62 5.91
N SER A 37 0.76 11.70 4.98
CA SER A 37 1.98 10.90 4.93
C SER A 37 2.47 10.83 3.50
N GLY A 38 3.78 10.90 3.35
CA GLY A 38 4.46 10.79 2.08
C GLY A 38 5.84 10.14 2.28
N MET A 39 6.40 9.64 1.21
CA MET A 39 7.70 9.03 1.08
C MET A 39 8.39 9.65 -0.14
N TYR A 40 9.70 9.63 -0.11
CA TYR A 40 10.50 9.95 -1.27
C TYR A 40 11.74 9.05 -1.24
N PRO A 41 12.16 8.47 -2.38
CA PRO A 41 11.50 8.47 -3.69
C PRO A 41 10.33 7.47 -3.83
N TYR A 42 9.45 7.67 -4.82
CA TYR A 42 8.38 6.74 -5.27
C TYR A 42 8.69 6.02 -6.60
N GLY A 43 9.90 6.21 -7.10
CA GLY A 43 10.41 5.74 -8.38
C GLY A 43 11.81 6.31 -8.61
N ARG A 44 12.59 5.77 -9.53
CA ARG A 44 13.97 6.22 -9.76
C ARG A 44 14.13 7.16 -10.96
N ASN A 45 13.21 7.13 -11.91
CA ASN A 45 13.39 7.86 -13.16
C ASN A 45 12.61 9.17 -13.20
N ASN A 46 13.09 10.02 -14.08
CA ASN A 46 12.59 11.37 -14.22
C ASN A 46 11.26 11.51 -14.96
N THR A 47 10.76 10.43 -15.55
CA THR A 47 9.43 10.38 -16.16
C THR A 47 8.33 9.98 -15.17
N GLU A 48 8.71 9.68 -13.93
CA GLU A 48 7.90 9.01 -12.91
C GLU A 48 7.35 9.98 -11.86
N TYR A 49 7.73 11.26 -11.90
CA TYR A 49 7.25 12.31 -11.01
C TYR A 49 6.48 13.37 -11.79
N LEU A 50 5.43 13.87 -11.17
CA LEU A 50 4.57 14.91 -11.74
C LEU A 50 5.34 16.25 -11.76
N GLY A 51 5.84 16.73 -12.91
CA GLY A 51 6.56 18.02 -13.05
C GLY A 51 7.34 18.15 -14.38
N SER A 52 7.81 19.35 -14.73
CA SER A 52 8.52 19.64 -16.00
C SER A 52 9.93 19.02 -16.11
N SER A 53 10.48 18.57 -14.98
CA SER A 53 11.75 17.87 -14.86
C SER A 53 11.80 17.20 -13.49
N ALA A 54 11.73 15.88 -13.45
CA ALA A 54 11.73 15.17 -12.19
C ALA A 54 13.10 15.19 -11.50
N PRO A 55 13.10 14.98 -10.17
CA PRO A 55 14.31 15.01 -9.39
C PRO A 55 15.29 13.90 -9.84
N SER A 56 16.51 14.30 -10.19
CA SER A 56 17.61 13.33 -10.32
C SER A 56 18.03 12.90 -8.92
N PHE A 57 17.83 11.63 -8.60
CA PHE A 57 18.31 11.07 -7.35
C PHE A 57 19.78 10.67 -7.51
N SER A 58 20.67 11.50 -6.97
CA SER A 58 22.05 11.07 -6.70
C SER A 58 22.17 10.74 -5.21
N PRO A 59 22.33 9.46 -4.83
CA PRO A 59 22.46 9.06 -3.42
C PRO A 59 23.70 9.65 -2.73
N ASP A 60 24.66 10.16 -3.51
CA ASP A 60 25.95 10.63 -3.01
C ASP A 60 26.02 12.17 -2.87
N SER A 61 24.91 12.89 -3.08
CA SER A 61 24.84 14.35 -2.93
C SER A 61 23.93 14.79 -1.78
N SER A 62 24.35 15.81 -1.04
CA SER A 62 23.46 16.55 -0.13
C SER A 62 22.41 17.27 -0.97
N ASN A 63 21.13 16.95 -0.75
CA ASN A 63 20.02 17.60 -1.44
C ASN A 63 19.20 18.43 -0.44
N PHE A 64 18.73 19.60 -0.87
CA PHE A 64 17.75 20.37 -0.11
C PHE A 64 16.36 19.89 -0.48
N PHE A 65 15.58 19.55 0.55
CA PHE A 65 14.22 19.09 0.42
C PHE A 65 13.29 20.05 1.16
N SER A 66 12.25 20.52 0.47
CA SER A 66 11.17 21.27 1.09
C SER A 66 9.83 20.63 0.73
N ILE A 67 8.94 20.56 1.71
CA ILE A 67 7.56 20.12 1.51
C ILE A 67 6.69 21.36 1.68
N GLU A 68 5.92 21.68 0.65
CA GLU A 68 4.86 22.69 0.73
C GLU A 68 3.52 21.97 0.81
N ILE A 69 2.84 22.13 1.94
CA ILE A 69 1.53 21.53 2.19
C ILE A 69 0.45 22.55 1.83
N ASN A 70 -0.27 22.31 0.74
CA ASN A 70 -1.40 23.15 0.34
C ASN A 70 -2.66 22.67 1.07
N THR A 71 -2.88 23.22 2.26
CA THR A 71 -4.00 22.87 3.14
C THR A 71 -5.01 24.00 3.22
N GLY A 72 -6.30 23.63 3.34
CA GLY A 72 -7.39 24.58 3.57
C GLY A 72 -7.41 25.18 4.98
N VAL A 73 -6.50 24.77 5.88
CA VAL A 73 -6.38 25.29 7.24
C VAL A 73 -4.97 25.82 7.52
N SER A 74 -4.85 26.91 8.28
CA SER A 74 -3.54 27.46 8.63
C SER A 74 -2.80 26.55 9.61
N LEU A 75 -1.62 26.06 9.22
CA LEU A 75 -0.75 25.21 10.04
C LEU A 75 -0.36 25.87 11.38
N SER A 76 -0.19 27.20 11.38
CA SER A 76 0.14 27.95 12.61
C SER A 76 -1.03 28.04 13.58
N SER A 77 -2.26 28.12 13.05
CA SER A 77 -3.47 28.17 13.89
C SER A 77 -3.91 26.81 14.43
N THR A 78 -3.49 25.71 13.80
CA THR A 78 -3.89 24.34 14.15
C THR A 78 -2.86 23.59 14.99
N ASN A 79 -1.75 24.23 15.37
CA ASN A 79 -0.61 23.58 16.03
C ASN A 79 -0.11 22.34 15.26
N ALA A 80 -0.05 22.45 13.93
CA ALA A 80 0.43 21.35 13.11
C ALA A 80 1.87 20.97 13.47
N SER A 81 2.14 19.66 13.53
CA SER A 81 3.48 19.11 13.74
C SER A 81 3.87 18.24 12.55
N TYR A 82 5.16 18.10 12.32
CA TYR A 82 5.69 17.19 11.31
C TYR A 82 6.77 16.30 11.91
N SER A 83 6.99 15.15 11.28
CA SER A 83 8.06 14.24 11.65
C SER A 83 8.66 13.67 10.38
N ILE A 84 9.99 13.54 10.37
CA ILE A 84 10.73 12.89 9.29
C ILE A 84 11.20 11.56 9.84
N VAL A 85 10.80 10.49 9.18
CA VAL A 85 11.21 9.13 9.54
C VAL A 85 12.22 8.67 8.50
N GLN A 86 13.44 8.42 8.94
CA GLN A 86 14.54 7.97 8.10
C GLN A 86 15.08 6.64 8.62
N ASN A 87 15.56 5.80 7.71
CA ASN A 87 16.27 4.59 8.10
C ASN A 87 17.62 4.98 8.73
N CYS A 88 17.92 4.44 9.92
CA CYS A 88 19.21 4.66 10.57
C CYS A 88 20.34 3.83 9.93
N ASN A 89 19.99 2.80 9.16
CA ASN A 89 20.95 2.01 8.40
C ASN A 89 21.26 2.68 7.06
N PRO A 90 22.54 2.78 6.67
CA PRO A 90 22.88 3.28 5.34
C PRO A 90 22.27 2.37 4.27
N SER A 91 21.76 2.95 3.19
CA SER A 91 21.26 2.17 2.05
C SER A 91 22.38 1.31 1.46
N LEU A 92 22.07 0.07 1.09
CA LEU A 92 23.04 -0.85 0.51
C LEU A 92 23.49 -0.35 -0.87
N ASP A 93 24.72 -0.67 -1.28
CA ASP A 93 25.26 -0.27 -2.59
C ASP A 93 24.36 -0.71 -3.74
N GLU A 94 23.81 -1.93 -3.66
CA GLU A 94 22.88 -2.44 -4.68
C GLU A 94 21.58 -1.62 -4.75
N GLU A 95 21.12 -1.04 -3.64
CA GLU A 95 19.93 -0.19 -3.61
C GLU A 95 20.26 1.21 -4.11
N ARG A 96 21.43 1.74 -3.77
CA ARG A 96 21.87 3.06 -4.25
C ARG A 96 22.11 3.06 -5.75
N THR A 97 22.56 1.93 -6.33
CA THR A 97 22.94 1.82 -7.75
C THR A 97 21.86 1.21 -8.65
N PHE A 98 20.86 0.51 -8.11
CA PHE A 98 19.82 -0.19 -8.88
C PHE A 98 19.10 0.69 -9.91
N THR A 99 19.19 0.37 -11.19
CA THR A 99 18.37 0.93 -12.28
C THR A 99 17.32 -0.10 -12.73
N SER A 100 16.11 0.36 -13.03
CA SER A 100 15.15 -0.38 -13.87
C SER A 100 15.23 0.08 -15.33
N SER A 101 14.70 -0.72 -16.23
CA SER A 101 14.51 -0.37 -17.65
C SER A 101 13.03 -0.35 -17.95
N ALA A 102 12.62 0.42 -18.95
CA ALA A 102 11.23 0.41 -19.43
C ALA A 102 10.83 -1.03 -19.82
N GLY A 103 9.69 -1.47 -19.29
CA GLY A 103 9.19 -2.82 -19.55
C GLY A 103 8.73 -3.04 -20.99
N SER A 104 8.81 -4.30 -21.42
CA SER A 104 8.49 -4.76 -22.78
C SER A 104 7.31 -5.73 -22.82
N ASP A 105 7.15 -6.52 -21.76
CA ASP A 105 6.19 -7.63 -21.67
C ASP A 105 5.74 -7.86 -20.22
N ASN A 106 4.92 -8.89 -20.02
CA ASN A 106 4.36 -9.29 -18.73
C ASN A 106 5.38 -9.85 -17.72
N THR A 107 6.64 -10.07 -18.12
CA THR A 107 7.71 -10.55 -17.23
C THR A 107 8.72 -9.47 -16.84
N SER A 108 8.52 -8.25 -17.34
CA SER A 108 9.34 -7.08 -17.02
C SER A 108 9.55 -6.93 -15.51
N GLY A 109 10.80 -6.68 -15.11
CA GLY A 109 11.19 -6.50 -13.71
C GLY A 109 11.19 -7.76 -12.83
N LEU A 110 10.49 -8.84 -13.21
CA LEU A 110 10.37 -10.06 -12.38
C LEU A 110 11.69 -10.84 -12.25
N GLY A 111 12.58 -10.71 -13.24
CA GLY A 111 13.89 -11.38 -13.23
C GLY A 111 14.92 -10.77 -12.27
N LYS A 112 14.58 -9.70 -11.54
CA LYS A 112 15.50 -9.09 -10.57
C LYS A 112 15.78 -10.08 -9.43
N VAL A 113 17.06 -10.27 -9.14
CA VAL A 113 17.54 -10.97 -7.94
C VAL A 113 18.31 -9.97 -7.06
N TRP A 114 17.81 -9.68 -5.87
CA TRP A 114 18.56 -8.92 -4.87
C TRP A 114 19.67 -9.77 -4.25
N THR A 115 20.78 -9.16 -3.86
CA THR A 115 21.91 -9.87 -3.25
C THR A 115 21.62 -10.09 -1.77
N TYR A 116 21.28 -9.01 -1.06
CA TYR A 116 21.08 -9.03 0.38
C TYR A 116 19.62 -9.28 0.74
N ARG A 117 19.43 -10.06 1.81
CA ARG A 117 18.12 -10.32 2.40
C ARG A 117 17.86 -9.33 3.52
N LYS A 118 16.72 -8.67 3.48
CA LYS A 118 16.26 -7.76 4.53
C LYS A 118 15.20 -8.41 5.39
N LYS A 119 14.86 -7.78 6.50
CA LYS A 119 13.82 -8.21 7.44
C LYS A 119 12.77 -7.14 7.63
N LEU A 120 11.54 -7.56 7.88
CA LEU A 120 10.43 -6.72 8.30
C LEU A 120 9.66 -7.41 9.42
N LYS A 121 9.49 -6.72 10.54
CA LYS A 121 8.61 -7.19 11.62
C LYS A 121 7.16 -6.88 11.28
N VAL A 122 6.27 -7.81 11.58
CA VAL A 122 4.84 -7.68 11.39
C VAL A 122 4.13 -7.97 12.71
N ARG A 123 3.27 -7.04 13.14
CA ARG A 123 2.43 -7.17 14.33
C ARG A 123 0.99 -7.39 13.89
N LEU A 124 0.48 -8.59 14.11
CA LEU A 124 -0.92 -8.94 13.94
C LEU A 124 -1.69 -8.49 15.18
N ILE A 125 -2.78 -7.73 15.00
CA ILE A 125 -3.59 -7.16 16.07
C ILE A 125 -5.03 -7.58 15.84
N PHE A 126 -5.49 -8.59 16.58
CA PHE A 126 -6.86 -9.09 16.45
C PHE A 126 -7.81 -8.31 17.35
N ILE A 127 -8.95 -7.87 16.83
CA ILE A 127 -10.05 -7.41 17.69
C ILE A 127 -10.74 -8.64 18.29
N SER A 128 -10.86 -8.67 19.62
CA SER A 128 -11.47 -9.81 20.31
C SER A 128 -12.91 -10.05 19.83
N GLY A 129 -13.25 -11.32 19.60
CA GLY A 129 -14.55 -11.75 19.11
C GLY A 129 -14.74 -11.70 17.59
N THR A 130 -13.71 -11.38 16.81
CA THR A 130 -13.78 -11.40 15.33
C THR A 130 -13.23 -12.69 14.71
N TYR A 131 -12.43 -13.45 15.46
CA TYR A 131 -11.82 -14.70 15.00
C TYR A 131 -11.60 -15.66 16.17
N ASP A 132 -11.88 -16.95 15.98
CA ASP A 132 -11.81 -17.98 17.02
C ASP A 132 -10.39 -18.34 17.45
N THR A 133 -9.41 -18.17 16.56
CA THR A 133 -8.00 -18.50 16.78
C THR A 133 -7.09 -17.30 16.49
N PRO A 134 -7.18 -16.21 17.26
CA PRO A 134 -6.52 -14.92 16.98
C PRO A 134 -5.01 -14.97 17.28
N THR A 135 -4.27 -15.78 16.52
CA THR A 135 -2.85 -16.08 16.70
C THR A 135 -2.17 -16.23 15.34
N GLU A 136 -0.83 -16.18 15.29
CA GLU A 136 -0.09 -16.49 14.06
C GLU A 136 -0.45 -17.89 13.53
N ALA A 137 -0.53 -18.88 14.42
CA ALA A 137 -0.86 -20.27 14.06
C ALA A 137 -2.29 -20.42 13.52
N GLY A 138 -3.25 -19.63 14.01
CA GLY A 138 -4.64 -19.66 13.56
C GLY A 138 -4.86 -19.13 12.13
N ILE A 139 -3.90 -18.35 11.62
CA ILE A 139 -3.87 -17.86 10.25
C ILE A 139 -2.59 -18.27 9.50
N GLN A 140 -2.03 -19.43 9.86
CA GLN A 140 -0.72 -19.87 9.38
C GLN A 140 -0.62 -19.91 7.85
N THR A 141 -1.70 -20.25 7.15
CA THR A 141 -1.70 -20.28 5.68
C THR A 141 -1.55 -18.87 5.12
N ALA A 142 -2.26 -17.88 5.66
CA ALA A 142 -2.15 -16.49 5.27
C ALA A 142 -0.74 -15.92 5.57
N VAL A 143 -0.19 -16.25 6.75
CA VAL A 143 1.16 -15.87 7.15
C VAL A 143 2.20 -16.46 6.20
N ASN A 144 2.11 -17.75 5.89
CA ASN A 144 3.03 -18.40 4.96
C ASN A 144 2.92 -17.83 3.55
N ARG A 145 1.68 -17.52 3.12
CA ARG A 145 1.43 -16.88 1.83
C ARG A 145 2.12 -15.53 1.74
N MET A 146 1.91 -14.65 2.72
CA MET A 146 2.57 -13.34 2.77
C MET A 146 4.11 -13.48 2.84
N LYS A 147 4.63 -14.40 3.67
CA LYS A 147 6.08 -14.72 3.71
C LYS A 147 6.62 -15.08 2.32
N SER A 148 5.92 -15.96 1.60
CA SER A 148 6.36 -16.41 0.26
C SER A 148 6.42 -15.27 -0.76
N ILE A 149 5.46 -14.35 -0.71
CA ILE A 149 5.38 -13.19 -1.62
C ILE A 149 6.57 -12.25 -1.39
N TYR A 150 6.86 -11.88 -0.15
CA TYR A 150 7.96 -10.97 0.15
C TYR A 150 9.35 -11.62 0.06
N ALA A 151 9.44 -12.95 0.18
CA ALA A 151 10.70 -13.68 0.08
C ALA A 151 11.22 -13.88 -1.35
N GLN A 152 10.40 -13.58 -2.38
CA GLN A 152 10.76 -13.67 -3.80
C GLN A 152 12.09 -12.95 -4.09
N ASP A 153 12.84 -13.42 -5.09
CA ASP A 153 14.14 -12.85 -5.42
C ASP A 153 14.10 -11.36 -5.83
N SER A 154 12.97 -10.92 -6.40
CA SER A 154 12.71 -9.54 -6.79
C SER A 154 12.45 -8.60 -5.61
N VAL A 155 12.31 -9.14 -4.39
CA VAL A 155 12.02 -8.38 -3.15
C VAL A 155 13.03 -8.71 -2.04
N LYS A 156 13.24 -10.00 -1.73
CA LYS A 156 14.12 -10.55 -0.67
C LYS A 156 13.95 -9.89 0.69
N ILE A 157 12.72 -9.89 1.19
CA ILE A 157 12.39 -9.48 2.55
C ILE A 157 11.82 -10.68 3.32
N ASP A 158 12.43 -11.02 4.44
CA ASP A 158 11.91 -11.99 5.39
C ASP A 158 10.96 -11.31 6.37
N LEU A 159 9.81 -11.93 6.60
CA LEU A 159 8.80 -11.41 7.52
C LEU A 159 8.84 -12.15 8.86
N GLU A 160 8.93 -11.40 9.96
CA GLU A 160 8.91 -11.89 11.34
C GLU A 160 7.61 -11.48 12.01
N PHE A 161 6.76 -12.45 12.38
CA PHE A 161 5.42 -12.17 12.89
C PHE A 161 5.35 -12.22 14.41
N THR A 162 4.48 -11.38 14.95
CA THR A 162 3.99 -11.43 16.34
C THR A 162 2.48 -11.21 16.32
N ALA A 163 1.77 -11.67 17.34
CA ALA A 163 0.34 -11.49 17.45
C ALA A 163 -0.05 -10.95 18.83
N THR A 164 -1.06 -10.09 18.86
CA THR A 164 -1.71 -9.59 20.08
C THR A 164 -3.21 -9.41 19.84
N THR A 165 -3.97 -9.26 20.91
CA THR A 165 -5.42 -9.09 20.88
C THR A 165 -5.82 -7.81 21.60
N VAL A 166 -6.77 -7.08 21.03
CA VAL A 166 -7.40 -5.91 21.65
C VAL A 166 -8.86 -6.22 21.95
N THR A 167 -9.27 -6.00 23.20
CA THR A 167 -10.68 -6.17 23.58
C THR A 167 -11.41 -4.84 23.45
N ASN A 168 -12.08 -4.64 22.33
CA ASN A 168 -12.99 -3.50 22.13
C ASN A 168 -14.06 -3.86 21.10
N SER A 169 -15.30 -4.05 21.53
CA SER A 169 -16.41 -4.45 20.67
C SER A 169 -16.80 -3.38 19.64
N GLU A 170 -16.44 -2.10 19.87
CA GLU A 170 -16.67 -1.01 18.92
C GLU A 170 -16.00 -1.28 17.56
N PHE A 171 -14.88 -2.01 17.56
CA PHE A 171 -14.07 -2.24 16.37
C PHE A 171 -14.25 -3.64 15.76
N GLN A 172 -15.23 -4.42 16.22
CA GLN A 172 -15.53 -5.71 15.58
C GLN A 172 -16.03 -5.51 14.15
N THR A 173 -16.89 -4.50 13.94
CA THR A 173 -17.33 -4.06 12.62
C THR A 173 -17.12 -2.56 12.49
N LEU A 174 -16.29 -2.14 11.53
CA LEU A 174 -16.00 -0.72 11.32
C LEU A 174 -17.14 -0.03 10.57
N ALA A 175 -17.65 1.06 11.13
CA ALA A 175 -18.74 1.84 10.55
C ALA A 175 -18.26 2.97 9.65
N ASN A 176 -17.00 3.42 9.81
CA ASN A 176 -16.45 4.54 9.05
C ASN A 176 -14.95 4.36 8.74
N LEU A 177 -14.63 4.16 7.48
CA LEU A 177 -13.29 3.98 6.93
C LEU A 177 -12.65 5.30 6.48
N SER A 178 -13.47 6.33 6.24
CA SER A 178 -13.01 7.61 5.65
C SER A 178 -12.64 8.67 6.67
N ASP A 179 -13.17 8.60 7.90
CA ASP A 179 -12.89 9.55 8.98
C ASP A 179 -11.39 9.76 9.15
N ASP A 180 -10.98 11.00 9.36
CA ASP A 180 -9.59 11.38 9.63
C ASP A 180 -9.47 12.20 10.90
N THR A 181 -10.48 12.18 11.77
CA THR A 181 -10.45 12.94 13.04
C THR A 181 -10.13 12.06 14.24
N GLY A 182 -10.43 10.75 14.16
CA GLY A 182 -10.27 9.82 15.27
C GLY A 182 -11.36 9.93 16.34
N ASN A 183 -12.38 10.76 16.11
CA ASN A 183 -13.46 11.01 17.06
C ASN A 183 -14.78 10.35 16.65
N VAL A 184 -14.87 9.80 15.44
CA VAL A 184 -16.07 9.14 14.94
C VAL A 184 -16.15 7.72 15.51
N THR A 185 -17.29 7.39 16.12
CA THR A 185 -17.56 6.04 16.64
C THR A 185 -17.46 4.97 15.56
N GLY A 186 -16.79 3.86 15.86
CA GLY A 186 -16.58 2.74 14.95
C GLY A 186 -15.69 3.11 13.75
N SER A 187 -14.94 4.22 13.81
CA SER A 187 -14.07 4.61 12.71
C SER A 187 -12.72 3.89 12.74
N LEU A 188 -12.18 3.66 11.54
CA LEU A 188 -10.83 3.10 11.34
C LEU A 188 -9.77 3.94 12.05
N THR A 189 -9.88 5.27 11.94
CA THR A 189 -8.95 6.20 12.59
C THR A 189 -9.06 6.13 14.11
N LYS A 190 -10.28 6.08 14.67
CA LYS A 190 -10.49 5.94 16.11
C LYS A 190 -9.94 4.61 16.62
N MET A 191 -10.06 3.52 15.85
CA MET A 191 -9.42 2.25 16.17
C MET A 191 -7.91 2.43 16.32
N TYR A 192 -7.21 2.97 15.31
CA TYR A 192 -5.77 3.15 15.39
C TYR A 192 -5.32 4.05 16.54
N VAL A 193 -6.02 5.18 16.76
CA VAL A 193 -5.67 6.15 17.81
C VAL A 193 -5.89 5.56 19.21
N SER A 194 -7.08 4.99 19.46
CA SER A 194 -7.46 4.50 20.79
C SER A 194 -6.79 3.19 21.20
N THR A 195 -6.21 2.46 20.23
CA THR A 195 -5.53 1.19 20.46
C THR A 195 -4.02 1.27 20.23
N ALA A 196 -3.45 2.47 20.25
CA ALA A 196 -2.02 2.72 19.99
C ALA A 196 -1.06 1.83 20.81
N ALA A 197 -1.42 1.48 22.05
CA ALA A 197 -0.63 0.58 22.90
C ALA A 197 -0.45 -0.83 22.32
N ALA A 198 -1.36 -1.27 21.43
CA ALA A 198 -1.28 -2.54 20.73
C ALA A 198 -0.48 -2.47 19.42
N GLN A 199 0.08 -1.31 19.05
CA GLN A 199 0.92 -1.11 17.87
C GLN A 199 2.41 -1.14 18.21
N SER A 200 3.25 -1.47 17.21
CA SER A 200 4.71 -1.38 17.25
C SER A 200 5.18 -0.26 16.36
N ALA A 201 6.08 0.58 16.88
CA ALA A 201 6.76 1.58 16.09
C ALA A 201 7.71 0.95 15.04
N ASP A 202 8.25 -0.23 15.32
CA ASP A 202 9.24 -0.94 14.50
C ASP A 202 8.65 -2.07 13.64
N SER A 203 7.32 -2.12 13.49
CA SER A 203 6.64 -3.20 12.76
C SER A 203 5.55 -2.66 11.84
N LEU A 204 5.24 -3.41 10.79
CA LEU A 204 3.98 -3.28 10.07
C LEU A 204 2.84 -3.75 10.98
N ASN A 205 1.92 -2.85 11.35
CA ASN A 205 0.78 -3.18 12.20
C ASN A 205 -0.43 -3.55 11.32
N ILE A 206 -0.90 -4.80 11.45
CA ILE A 206 -2.05 -5.33 10.72
C ILE A 206 -3.18 -5.60 11.70
N TYR A 207 -4.28 -4.85 11.59
CA TYR A 207 -5.49 -5.06 12.36
C TYR A 207 -6.41 -6.06 11.68
N PHE A 208 -7.01 -6.96 12.46
CA PHE A 208 -8.03 -7.88 12.00
C PHE A 208 -9.37 -7.58 12.66
N THR A 209 -10.33 -7.16 11.84
CA THR A 209 -11.73 -6.92 12.24
C THR A 209 -12.64 -7.89 11.48
N ALA A 210 -13.89 -8.07 11.94
CA ALA A 210 -14.80 -8.98 11.25
C ALA A 210 -15.20 -8.42 9.89
N ASN A 211 -15.71 -7.18 9.85
CA ASN A 211 -16.21 -6.56 8.63
C ASN A 211 -16.21 -5.02 8.71
N ASN A 212 -16.70 -4.39 7.65
CA ASN A 212 -17.11 -2.99 7.66
C ASN A 212 -18.55 -2.85 7.16
N SER A 213 -19.23 -1.78 7.56
CA SER A 213 -20.60 -1.48 7.11
C SER A 213 -20.69 -0.29 6.14
N GLN A 214 -19.57 0.38 5.84
CA GLN A 214 -19.56 1.54 4.95
C GLN A 214 -19.53 1.12 3.48
N THR A 215 -18.80 0.05 3.14
CA THR A 215 -18.56 -0.34 1.77
C THR A 215 -18.46 -1.85 1.63
N ALA A 216 -19.41 -2.43 0.89
CA ALA A 216 -19.40 -3.84 0.55
C ALA A 216 -18.20 -4.19 -0.35
N GLY A 217 -17.64 -5.38 -0.15
CA GLY A 217 -16.56 -5.93 -0.99
C GLY A 217 -15.16 -5.37 -0.74
N VAL A 218 -14.97 -4.60 0.34
CA VAL A 218 -13.62 -4.18 0.78
C VAL A 218 -13.00 -5.30 1.60
N LEU A 219 -11.84 -5.80 1.16
CA LEU A 219 -11.10 -6.89 1.80
C LEU A 219 -10.10 -6.38 2.85
N GLY A 220 -9.50 -5.22 2.59
CA GLY A 220 -8.57 -4.54 3.48
C GLY A 220 -8.40 -3.08 3.09
N ILE A 221 -7.73 -2.32 3.96
CA ILE A 221 -7.34 -0.92 3.72
C ILE A 221 -6.00 -0.67 4.39
N SER A 222 -5.00 -0.31 3.60
CA SER A 222 -3.81 0.40 4.09
C SER A 222 -4.17 1.83 4.46
N ALA A 223 -3.75 2.27 5.63
CA ALA A 223 -4.15 3.58 6.10
C ALA A 223 -3.39 4.75 5.43
N GLY A 224 -2.36 4.45 4.64
CA GLY A 224 -1.70 5.39 3.75
C GLY A 224 -0.87 4.70 2.67
N ILE A 225 -0.55 5.46 1.62
CA ILE A 225 0.47 5.11 0.63
C ILE A 225 1.46 6.28 0.63
N PRO A 226 2.55 6.20 1.41
CA PRO A 226 2.85 5.17 2.40
C PRO A 226 2.07 5.37 3.71
N GLY A 227 2.11 4.36 4.59
CA GLY A 227 1.89 4.57 6.02
C GLY A 227 3.05 5.32 6.67
N VAL A 228 2.96 5.58 7.99
CA VAL A 228 4.02 6.27 8.73
C VAL A 228 4.72 5.30 9.68
N PRO A 229 5.92 4.80 9.33
CA PRO A 229 6.68 3.94 10.23
C PRO A 229 7.12 4.71 11.47
N GLY A 230 7.36 4.02 12.58
CA GLY A 230 7.88 4.66 13.80
C GLY A 230 6.86 5.49 14.59
N ILE A 231 5.69 5.79 14.04
CA ILE A 231 4.66 6.61 14.71
C ILE A 231 3.38 5.79 14.86
N THR A 232 3.03 5.48 16.11
CA THR A 232 1.81 4.76 16.48
C THR A 232 0.68 5.72 16.86
N GLY A 233 -0.56 5.24 16.82
CA GLY A 233 -1.72 6.00 17.30
C GLY A 233 -2.18 7.12 16.39
N THR A 234 -1.93 7.01 15.08
CA THR A 234 -2.41 7.95 14.05
C THR A 234 -3.24 7.20 13.01
N LYS A 235 -3.98 7.94 12.17
CA LYS A 235 -4.65 7.32 11.02
C LYS A 235 -3.67 6.51 10.17
N LYS A 236 -2.42 6.94 10.02
CA LYS A 236 -1.44 6.37 9.09
C LYS A 236 -0.57 5.25 9.68
N SER A 237 -0.87 4.79 10.90
CA SER A 237 0.02 3.91 11.70
C SER A 237 -0.13 2.40 11.43
N GLY A 238 -0.97 1.99 10.50
CA GLY A 238 -1.14 0.58 10.17
C GLY A 238 -2.03 0.32 8.95
N MET A 239 -2.54 -0.90 8.88
CA MET A 239 -3.53 -1.36 7.91
C MET A 239 -4.57 -2.24 8.59
N VAL A 240 -5.71 -2.44 7.96
CA VAL A 240 -6.78 -3.33 8.43
C VAL A 240 -7.10 -4.37 7.36
N VAL A 241 -7.38 -5.60 7.80
CA VAL A 241 -7.89 -6.70 6.99
C VAL A 241 -9.22 -7.14 7.58
N PHE A 242 -10.25 -7.20 6.74
CA PHE A 242 -11.59 -7.66 7.11
C PHE A 242 -11.68 -9.17 6.90
N ILE A 243 -11.95 -9.93 7.96
CA ILE A 243 -11.94 -11.40 7.91
C ILE A 243 -13.11 -11.93 7.07
N GLU A 244 -14.33 -11.47 7.35
CA GLU A 244 -15.55 -12.07 6.80
C GLU A 244 -15.68 -11.93 5.27
N PRO A 245 -15.21 -10.85 4.63
CA PRO A 245 -15.13 -10.77 3.16
C PRO A 245 -14.30 -11.88 2.48
N HIS A 246 -13.41 -12.57 3.20
CA HIS A 246 -12.64 -13.70 2.65
C HIS A 246 -13.31 -15.05 2.87
N ARG A 247 -14.38 -15.12 3.68
CA ARG A 247 -15.00 -16.39 4.08
C ARG A 247 -15.92 -16.92 2.99
N SER A 248 -15.55 -18.04 2.37
CA SER A 248 -16.42 -18.75 1.44
C SER A 248 -17.33 -19.80 2.11
N SER A 249 -16.99 -20.24 3.33
CA SER A 249 -17.73 -21.27 4.06
C SER A 249 -17.55 -21.19 5.59
N GLY A 250 -18.37 -21.94 6.33
CA GLY A 250 -18.35 -21.94 7.80
C GLY A 250 -19.15 -20.80 8.42
N ALA A 251 -19.15 -20.72 9.76
CA ALA A 251 -19.88 -19.69 10.50
C ALA A 251 -19.02 -18.42 10.64
N ALA A 252 -19.66 -17.25 10.69
CA ALA A 252 -18.97 -16.00 10.98
C ALA A 252 -18.15 -16.10 12.29
N GLY A 253 -16.93 -15.55 12.29
CA GLY A 253 -16.00 -15.62 13.41
C GLY A 253 -15.28 -16.97 13.61
N SER A 254 -15.65 -18.03 12.89
CA SER A 254 -14.91 -19.31 12.94
C SER A 254 -13.61 -19.27 12.12
N SER A 255 -12.74 -20.24 12.29
CA SER A 255 -11.51 -20.38 11.52
C SER A 255 -11.81 -20.39 10.01
N LEU A 256 -10.99 -19.67 9.25
CA LEU A 256 -11.06 -19.65 7.78
C LEU A 256 -10.50 -20.95 7.20
N SER A 257 -11.07 -21.40 6.08
CA SER A 257 -10.51 -22.52 5.31
C SER A 257 -9.12 -22.17 4.76
N THR A 258 -8.34 -23.17 4.34
CA THR A 258 -7.02 -22.94 3.73
C THR A 258 -7.10 -22.03 2.49
N THR A 259 -8.15 -22.18 1.67
CA THR A 259 -8.37 -21.32 0.49
C THR A 259 -8.68 -19.88 0.91
N ASP A 260 -9.58 -19.70 1.87
CA ASP A 260 -9.94 -18.37 2.38
C ASP A 260 -8.73 -17.68 3.03
N GLN A 261 -7.91 -18.41 3.78
CA GLN A 261 -6.66 -17.89 4.33
C GLN A 261 -5.62 -17.58 3.25
N THR A 262 -5.57 -18.33 2.15
CA THR A 262 -4.68 -18.01 1.04
C THR A 262 -5.07 -16.66 0.43
N PHE A 263 -6.36 -16.45 0.19
CA PHE A 263 -6.86 -15.17 -0.31
C PHE A 263 -6.63 -14.03 0.68
N MET A 264 -6.87 -14.26 1.98
CA MET A 264 -6.54 -13.29 3.03
C MET A 264 -5.04 -12.97 3.08
N GLY A 265 -4.17 -13.94 2.81
CA GLY A 265 -2.73 -13.75 2.71
C GLY A 265 -2.31 -12.85 1.53
N ASP A 266 -3.02 -12.97 0.39
CA ASP A 266 -2.84 -12.06 -0.75
C ASP A 266 -3.28 -10.64 -0.39
N THR A 267 -4.44 -10.47 0.27
CA THR A 267 -4.89 -9.16 0.77
C THR A 267 -3.92 -8.56 1.79
N MET A 268 -3.43 -9.35 2.75
CA MET A 268 -2.42 -8.91 3.71
C MET A 268 -1.17 -8.38 3.00
N ALA A 269 -0.71 -9.09 1.97
CA ALA A 269 0.46 -8.68 1.21
C ALA A 269 0.20 -7.43 0.36
N HIS A 270 -0.97 -7.32 -0.28
CA HIS A 270 -1.37 -6.18 -1.10
C HIS A 270 -1.42 -4.88 -0.28
N GLU A 271 -2.15 -4.90 0.83
CA GLU A 271 -2.27 -3.72 1.70
C GLU A 271 -0.94 -3.39 2.39
N ALA A 272 -0.10 -4.39 2.69
CA ALA A 272 1.26 -4.15 3.15
C ALA A 272 2.11 -3.46 2.07
N GLY A 273 1.94 -3.83 0.79
CA GLY A 273 2.56 -3.15 -0.35
C GLY A 273 2.19 -1.67 -0.37
N HIS A 274 0.91 -1.36 -0.18
CA HIS A 274 0.42 0.02 -0.03
C HIS A 274 1.05 0.74 1.16
N PHE A 275 1.07 0.13 2.34
CA PHE A 275 1.69 0.72 3.53
C PHE A 275 3.17 1.05 3.30
N LEU A 276 3.88 0.18 2.60
CA LEU A 276 5.30 0.32 2.24
C LEU A 276 5.53 1.21 1.00
N GLY A 277 4.46 1.78 0.42
CA GLY A 277 4.51 2.84 -0.59
C GLY A 277 4.32 2.41 -2.05
N LEU A 278 3.84 1.19 -2.31
CA LEU A 278 3.44 0.78 -3.66
C LEU A 278 2.03 1.28 -4.00
N PHE A 279 1.83 1.70 -5.25
CA PHE A 279 0.53 2.04 -5.80
C PHE A 279 -0.03 0.87 -6.61
N HIS A 280 -1.32 0.93 -6.98
CA HIS A 280 -1.86 -0.03 -7.91
C HIS A 280 -1.17 0.03 -9.27
N THR A 281 -0.93 -1.11 -9.89
CA THR A 281 -0.37 -1.19 -11.26
C THR A 281 -1.26 -0.44 -12.26
N ASN A 282 -2.59 -0.57 -12.10
CA ASN A 282 -3.58 0.35 -12.62
C ASN A 282 -4.82 0.38 -11.74
N GLU A 283 -5.50 1.53 -11.73
CA GLU A 283 -6.82 1.67 -11.09
C GLU A 283 -7.91 0.97 -11.92
N ARG A 284 -9.11 0.85 -11.35
CA ARG A 284 -10.25 0.09 -11.90
C ARG A 284 -10.50 0.31 -13.38
N GLY A 285 -10.42 1.55 -13.87
CA GLY A 285 -10.73 1.87 -15.25
C GLY A 285 -9.54 1.77 -16.22
N GLY A 286 -8.42 1.20 -15.80
CA GLY A 286 -7.19 1.13 -16.59
C GLY A 286 -6.50 2.48 -16.81
N PHE A 287 -5.32 2.44 -17.45
CA PHE A 287 -4.55 3.63 -17.80
C PHE A 287 -5.02 4.25 -19.11
N ASN A 288 -5.25 5.57 -19.09
CA ASN A 288 -5.51 6.36 -20.28
C ASN A 288 -4.66 7.64 -20.22
N SER A 289 -3.63 7.74 -21.06
CA SER A 289 -2.72 8.89 -21.11
C SER A 289 -3.40 10.21 -21.47
N SER A 290 -4.56 10.17 -22.13
CA SER A 290 -5.34 11.37 -22.47
C SER A 290 -6.24 11.85 -21.31
N SER A 291 -6.32 11.11 -20.21
CA SER A 291 -7.09 11.53 -19.04
C SER A 291 -6.35 12.62 -18.26
N SER A 292 -7.07 13.64 -17.79
CA SER A 292 -6.51 14.67 -16.90
C SER A 292 -5.95 14.12 -15.58
N ASN A 293 -6.34 12.89 -15.21
CA ASN A 293 -5.83 12.17 -14.05
C ASN A 293 -5.00 10.92 -14.42
N ALA A 294 -4.52 10.79 -15.67
CA ALA A 294 -3.83 9.59 -16.19
C ALA A 294 -2.77 9.04 -15.23
N LEU A 295 -1.97 9.94 -14.66
CA LEU A 295 -0.83 9.62 -13.81
C LEU A 295 -1.25 9.09 -12.43
N ASN A 296 -2.50 9.29 -12.02
CA ASN A 296 -3.09 8.70 -10.81
C ASN A 296 -3.78 7.36 -11.09
N ARG A 297 -3.84 6.90 -12.35
CA ARG A 297 -4.52 5.65 -12.74
C ARG A 297 -3.59 4.45 -12.89
N ARG A 298 -2.30 4.60 -12.58
CA ARG A 298 -1.28 3.54 -12.58
C ARG A 298 -0.12 3.88 -11.66
N ASP A 299 0.70 2.91 -11.30
CA ASP A 299 1.96 3.19 -10.62
C ASP A 299 2.93 3.94 -11.56
N THR A 300 3.97 4.51 -10.98
CA THR A 300 4.98 5.28 -11.72
C THR A 300 6.18 4.43 -12.10
N LEU A 301 6.16 3.13 -11.81
CA LEU A 301 7.32 2.26 -11.96
C LEU A 301 7.44 1.80 -13.41
N THR A 302 8.66 1.82 -13.93
CA THR A 302 8.91 1.59 -15.37
C THR A 302 8.96 0.13 -15.75
N ASP A 303 9.22 -0.75 -14.79
CA ASP A 303 9.27 -2.19 -15.00
C ASP A 303 7.94 -2.91 -14.68
N THR A 304 6.94 -2.21 -14.14
CA THR A 304 5.62 -2.79 -13.79
C THR A 304 4.68 -2.87 -14.99
N PRO A 305 4.29 -4.08 -15.44
CA PRO A 305 3.25 -4.22 -16.46
C PRO A 305 1.88 -3.74 -15.96
N TYR A 306 1.12 -3.11 -16.83
CA TYR A 306 -0.18 -2.50 -16.51
C TYR A 306 -1.16 -2.63 -17.68
N CYS A 307 -2.44 -2.32 -17.46
CA CYS A 307 -3.44 -2.35 -18.52
C CYS A 307 -3.98 -0.99 -18.93
N LEU A 308 -4.10 -0.80 -20.25
CA LEU A 308 -4.79 0.34 -20.84
C LEU A 308 -6.29 0.28 -20.61
N SER A 309 -6.95 1.43 -20.53
CA SER A 309 -8.41 1.52 -20.46
C SER A 309 -9.11 0.92 -21.68
N THR A 310 -8.41 0.80 -22.82
CA THR A 310 -8.92 0.12 -24.03
C THR A 310 -9.05 -1.40 -23.87
N ARG A 311 -8.63 -1.95 -22.73
CA ARG A 311 -8.82 -3.35 -22.35
C ARG A 311 -10.17 -3.64 -21.70
N ASP A 312 -10.97 -2.61 -21.39
CA ASP A 312 -12.38 -2.76 -21.03
C ASP A 312 -13.18 -3.17 -22.29
N VAL A 313 -13.04 -4.44 -22.70
CA VAL A 313 -13.58 -4.96 -23.96
C VAL A 313 -15.07 -5.20 -23.88
N ASN A 314 -15.61 -5.36 -22.66
CA ASN A 314 -17.04 -5.49 -22.42
C ASN A 314 -17.72 -4.13 -22.14
N SER A 315 -16.96 -3.03 -22.09
CA SER A 315 -17.43 -1.66 -21.91
C SER A 315 -18.22 -1.44 -20.61
N ASN A 316 -17.86 -2.12 -19.53
CA ASN A 316 -18.51 -2.01 -18.22
C ASN A 316 -17.89 -0.92 -17.32
N GLY A 317 -16.89 -0.20 -17.82
CA GLY A 317 -16.14 0.84 -17.11
C GLY A 317 -15.02 0.30 -16.20
N THR A 318 -14.63 -0.96 -16.38
CA THR A 318 -13.64 -1.67 -15.58
C THR A 318 -12.67 -2.42 -16.48
N VAL A 319 -11.42 -2.50 -16.07
CA VAL A 319 -10.44 -3.43 -16.61
C VAL A 319 -10.21 -4.50 -15.54
N ASP A 320 -10.84 -5.66 -15.72
CA ASP A 320 -10.77 -6.77 -14.78
C ASP A 320 -9.53 -7.66 -14.98
N ILE A 321 -9.45 -8.72 -14.17
CA ILE A 321 -8.35 -9.70 -14.22
C ILE A 321 -8.24 -10.35 -15.60
N ASN A 322 -9.35 -10.77 -16.21
CA ASN A 322 -9.34 -11.46 -17.50
C ASN A 322 -8.89 -10.51 -18.62
N GLU A 323 -9.38 -9.28 -18.58
CA GLU A 323 -9.02 -8.21 -19.51
C GLU A 323 -7.55 -7.80 -19.41
N CYS A 324 -6.94 -8.05 -18.24
CA CYS A 324 -5.56 -7.69 -17.92
C CYS A 324 -4.60 -8.89 -17.73
N SER A 325 -4.95 -10.06 -18.30
CA SER A 325 -4.14 -11.29 -18.24
C SER A 325 -3.35 -11.58 -19.52
N GLY A 326 -3.07 -10.56 -20.34
CA GLY A 326 -2.27 -10.70 -21.56
C GLY A 326 -0.76 -10.91 -21.30
N THR A 327 0.03 -10.85 -22.38
CA THR A 327 1.49 -11.08 -22.34
C THR A 327 2.34 -9.85 -22.65
N GLY A 328 1.75 -8.77 -23.15
CA GLY A 328 2.45 -7.52 -23.44
C GLY A 328 2.48 -6.59 -22.23
N PHE A 329 3.35 -5.57 -22.26
CA PHE A 329 3.52 -4.66 -21.13
C PHE A 329 2.27 -3.84 -20.78
N THR A 330 1.43 -3.52 -21.77
CA THR A 330 0.27 -2.61 -21.65
C THR A 330 -1.09 -3.34 -21.66
N ASN A 331 -1.05 -4.66 -21.54
CA ASN A 331 -2.23 -5.52 -21.48
C ASN A 331 -2.04 -6.71 -20.53
N SER A 332 -1.12 -6.57 -19.59
CA SER A 332 -0.86 -7.51 -18.52
C SER A 332 -0.73 -6.73 -17.21
N GLY A 333 -0.66 -7.44 -16.08
CA GLY A 333 -0.56 -6.83 -14.76
C GLY A 333 -1.52 -7.44 -13.75
N ALA A 334 -2.51 -8.23 -14.19
CA ALA A 334 -3.46 -8.91 -13.30
C ALA A 334 -2.77 -9.84 -12.30
N SER A 335 -1.63 -10.44 -12.64
CA SER A 335 -0.84 -11.31 -11.75
C SER A 335 0.08 -10.56 -10.79
N ASN A 336 0.24 -9.24 -10.95
CA ASN A 336 0.98 -8.42 -10.01
C ASN A 336 0.20 -8.31 -8.70
N LEU A 337 0.91 -8.38 -7.57
CA LEU A 337 0.30 -8.24 -6.25
C LEU A 337 -0.51 -6.95 -6.13
N MET A 338 -0.04 -5.87 -6.76
CA MET A 338 -0.66 -4.54 -6.67
C MET A 338 -1.73 -4.29 -7.74
N PHE A 339 -2.29 -5.32 -8.37
CA PHE A 339 -3.45 -5.12 -9.24
C PHE A 339 -4.69 -4.77 -8.40
N TRP A 340 -5.52 -3.82 -8.86
CA TRP A 340 -6.60 -3.23 -8.04
C TRP A 340 -7.73 -4.21 -7.64
N ALA A 341 -7.88 -5.32 -8.37
CA ALA A 341 -8.92 -6.32 -8.14
C ALA A 341 -8.31 -7.63 -7.67
N GLY A 342 -9.01 -8.33 -6.79
CA GLY A 342 -8.74 -9.72 -6.44
C GLY A 342 -10.00 -10.57 -6.48
N ASP A 343 -9.84 -11.84 -6.87
CA ASP A 343 -10.93 -12.81 -7.07
C ASP A 343 -10.80 -14.06 -6.18
N GLY A 344 -9.73 -14.18 -5.40
CA GLY A 344 -9.44 -15.35 -4.57
C GLY A 344 -9.07 -16.61 -5.36
N VAL A 345 -8.86 -16.51 -6.67
CA VAL A 345 -8.55 -17.62 -7.58
C VAL A 345 -7.25 -17.38 -8.34
N THR A 346 -7.06 -16.16 -8.85
CA THR A 346 -5.89 -15.75 -9.60
C THR A 346 -4.70 -15.57 -8.66
N ALA A 347 -3.54 -16.12 -9.03
CA ALA A 347 -2.33 -16.01 -8.22
C ALA A 347 -1.66 -14.63 -8.39
N GLN A 348 -2.14 -13.64 -7.64
CA GLN A 348 -1.64 -12.26 -7.68
C GLN A 348 -0.48 -12.08 -6.72
N THR A 349 0.67 -12.63 -7.09
CA THR A 349 1.85 -12.72 -6.20
C THR A 349 3.05 -11.97 -6.72
N GLN A 350 3.04 -11.57 -7.99
CA GLN A 350 4.24 -11.06 -8.63
C GLN A 350 4.57 -9.67 -8.12
N LEU A 351 5.85 -9.46 -7.80
CA LEU A 351 6.42 -8.15 -7.50
C LEU A 351 7.66 -7.95 -8.37
N THR A 352 7.79 -6.77 -8.98
CA THR A 352 8.93 -6.44 -9.84
C THR A 352 10.15 -6.01 -9.03
N GLY A 353 11.31 -5.94 -9.69
CA GLY A 353 12.54 -5.45 -9.08
C GLY A 353 12.42 -4.02 -8.57
N GLU A 354 11.76 -3.13 -9.32
CA GLU A 354 11.56 -1.75 -8.88
C GLU A 354 10.54 -1.65 -7.73
N GLN A 355 9.47 -2.45 -7.74
CA GLN A 355 8.59 -2.59 -6.58
C GLN A 355 9.39 -3.06 -5.35
N GLY A 356 10.24 -4.08 -5.51
CA GLY A 356 11.14 -4.54 -4.46
C GLY A 356 12.09 -3.46 -3.95
N TRP A 357 12.63 -2.62 -4.83
CA TRP A 357 13.49 -1.49 -4.45
C TRP A 357 12.76 -0.51 -3.53
N ILE A 358 11.50 -0.16 -3.84
CA ILE A 358 10.67 0.70 -2.98
C ILE A 358 10.45 0.05 -1.61
N LEU A 359 9.99 -1.20 -1.60
CA LEU A 359 9.69 -1.94 -0.36
C LEU A 359 10.92 -2.03 0.56
N ARG A 360 12.10 -2.33 -0.01
CA ARG A 360 13.35 -2.51 0.74
C ARG A 360 13.89 -1.22 1.34
N ARG A 361 13.54 -0.06 0.78
CA ARG A 361 14.00 1.25 1.26
C ARG A 361 13.11 1.83 2.36
N PHE A 362 12.00 1.18 2.66
CA PHE A 362 11.10 1.63 3.70
C PHE A 362 11.78 1.58 5.09
N PRO A 363 11.65 2.61 5.96
CA PRO A 363 12.46 2.72 7.19
C PRO A 363 12.41 1.55 8.19
N ILE A 364 11.33 0.77 8.21
CA ILE A 364 11.19 -0.42 9.10
C ILE A 364 11.66 -1.73 8.44
N VAL A 365 12.20 -1.65 7.23
CA VAL A 365 12.80 -2.78 6.51
C VAL A 365 14.32 -2.68 6.62
N TYR A 366 14.94 -3.65 7.30
CA TYR A 366 16.32 -3.55 7.79
C TYR A 366 17.23 -4.69 7.35
#